data_AF-A0A643F6C2-F1
#
_entry.id   AF-A0A643F6C2-F1
#
_cell.length_a   1.000
_cell.length_b   1.000
_cell.length_c   1.000
_cell.angle_alpha   90.00
_cell.angle_beta   90.00
_cell.angle_gamma   90.00
#
_symmetry.space_group_name_H-M   'P 1'
#
loop_
_entity.id
_entity.type
_entity.pdbx_description
1 polymer ?
#
loop_
_entity_poly.entity_id
_entity_poly.type
_entity_poly.pdbx_seq_one_letter_code
_entity_poly.pdbx_strand_id
1 'polypeptide(L)' 'MSDNEKENLTKDTLFKSNPSRMEAKNATTDKAAKAILQSERDAVDAKTARLRAARLSRDQAE' A
#
# COMPACT_ATOMS: atom_id res chain seq x y z
N MET A 1 17.69 10.56 -9.32
CA MET A 1 19.05 10.36 -8.76
C MET A 1 19.97 11.28 -9.54
N SER A 2 20.36 12.40 -8.95
CA SER A 2 21.35 13.32 -9.54
C SER A 2 22.71 12.64 -9.56
N ASP A 3 23.52 12.86 -10.59
CA ASP A 3 24.86 12.26 -10.71
C ASP A 3 25.80 12.60 -9.54
N ASN A 4 25.47 13.63 -8.76
CA ASN A 4 26.19 14.06 -7.56
C ASN A 4 26.14 13.06 -6.38
N GLU A 5 25.14 12.17 -6.33
CA GLU A 5 25.03 11.15 -5.27
C GLU A 5 25.99 9.97 -5.50
N LYS A 6 26.35 9.70 -6.77
CA LYS A 6 27.21 8.57 -7.15
C LYS A 6 28.64 8.69 -6.65
N GLU A 7 29.13 9.92 -6.46
CA GLU A 7 30.49 10.18 -5.98
C GLU A 7 30.66 9.94 -4.46
N ASN A 8 29.57 9.77 -3.71
CA ASN A 8 29.58 9.54 -2.27
C ASN A 8 29.19 8.10 -1.86
N LEU A 9 29.09 7.17 -2.82
CA LEU A 9 28.88 5.74 -2.55
C LEU A 9 30.19 5.06 -2.18
N THR A 10 30.49 5.04 -0.88
CA THR A 10 31.54 4.22 -0.28
C THR A 10 30.98 2.87 0.15
N LYS A 11 31.85 1.94 0.57
CA LYS A 11 31.42 0.65 1.13
C LYS A 11 30.44 0.82 2.30
N ASP A 12 30.54 1.93 3.02
CA ASP A 12 29.77 2.21 4.23
C ASP A 12 28.44 2.92 3.95
N THR A 13 28.28 3.57 2.79
CA THR A 13 27.05 4.30 2.38
C THR A 13 26.23 3.58 1.32
N LEU A 14 26.68 2.38 0.91
CA LEU A 14 25.99 1.54 -0.07
C LEU A 14 24.58 1.13 0.39
N PHE A 15 24.39 1.00 1.70
CA PHE A 15 23.10 0.69 2.30
C PHE A 15 22.56 1.87 3.09
N LYS A 16 21.23 1.96 3.16
CA LYS A 16 20.58 2.90 4.07
C LYS A 16 20.97 2.56 5.50
N SER A 17 21.24 3.59 6.30
CA SER A 17 21.50 3.44 7.73
C SER A 17 20.34 2.71 8.40
N ASN A 18 20.64 1.95 9.45
CA ASN A 18 19.61 1.32 10.27
C ASN A 18 18.62 2.38 10.76
N PRO A 19 17.31 2.18 10.57
CA PRO A 19 16.33 3.13 11.03
C PRO A 19 16.41 3.26 12.55
N SER A 20 16.25 4.47 13.04
CA SER A 20 16.09 4.72 14.47
C SER A 20 14.87 3.94 15.02
N ARG A 21 14.87 3.71 16.33
CA ARG A 21 13.75 3.01 17.00
C ARG A 21 12.40 3.70 16.74
N MET A 22 12.38 5.02 16.59
CA MET A 22 11.16 5.78 16.31
C MET A 22 10.70 5.56 14.86
N GLU A 23 11.62 5.62 13.89
CA GLU A 23 11.31 5.35 12.48
C GLU A 23 10.79 3.93 12.26
N ALA A 24 11.37 2.93 12.94
CA ALA A 24 10.90 1.55 12.86
C ALA A 24 9.46 1.38 13.41
N LYS A 25 9.13 2.08 14.50
CA LYS A 25 7.77 2.10 15.05
C LYS A 25 6.79 2.77 14.09
N ASN A 26 7.14 3.93 13.55
CA ASN A 26 6.31 4.65 12.59
C ASN A 26 6.05 3.80 11.33
N ALA A 27 7.09 3.16 10.77
CA ALA A 27 6.94 2.28 9.62
C ALA A 27 5.98 1.10 9.88
N THR A 28 5.97 0.58 11.12
CA THR A 28 5.04 -0.49 11.50
C THR A 28 3.60 0.02 11.56
N THR A 29 3.39 1.19 12.17
CA THR A 29 2.08 1.84 12.23
C THR A 29 1.56 2.19 10.84
N ASP A 30 2.39 2.77 9.98
CA ASP A 30 2.02 3.14 8.62
C ASP A 30 1.62 1.92 7.78
N LYS A 31 2.37 0.83 7.93
CA LYS A 31 2.05 -0.44 7.28
C LYS A 31 0.69 -0.98 7.75
N ALA A 32 0.42 -0.93 9.04
CA ALA A 32 -0.86 -1.37 9.61
C ALA A 32 -2.02 -0.48 9.11
N ALA A 33 -1.87 0.84 9.16
CA ALA A 33 -2.86 1.78 8.67
C ALA A 33 -3.19 1.55 7.19
N LYS A 34 -2.15 1.38 6.35
CA LYS A 34 -2.35 1.08 4.93
C LYS A 34 -3.08 -0.25 4.69
N ALA A 35 -2.76 -1.28 5.48
CA ALA A 35 -3.44 -2.57 5.38
C ALA A 35 -4.93 -2.47 5.73
N ILE A 36 -5.27 -1.70 6.76
CA ILE A 36 -6.66 -1.46 7.17
C ILE A 36 -7.41 -0.76 6.02
N LEU A 37 -6.88 0.35 5.51
CA LEU A 37 -7.50 1.11 4.42
C LEU A 37 -7.70 0.26 3.16
N GLN A 38 -6.73 -0.60 2.84
CA GLN A 38 -6.86 -1.51 1.70
C GLN A 38 -7.99 -2.53 1.93
N SER A 39 -8.06 -3.12 3.11
CA SER A 39 -9.10 -4.11 3.44
C SER A 39 -10.51 -3.53 3.38
N GLU A 40 -10.69 -2.28 3.83
CA GLU A 40 -11.96 -1.57 3.75
C GLU A 40 -12.38 -1.32 2.30
N ARG A 41 -11.44 -0.90 1.47
CA ARG A 41 -11.66 -0.70 0.04
C ARG A 41 -12.07 -2.00 -0.64
N ASP A 42 -11.34 -3.09 -0.39
CA ASP A 42 -11.62 -4.39 -0.98
C ASP A 42 -13.02 -4.89 -0.60
N ALA A 43 -13.45 -4.66 0.65
CA ALA A 43 -14.79 -5.00 1.11
C ALA A 43 -15.90 -4.20 0.40
N VAL A 44 -15.67 -2.90 0.18
CA VAL A 44 -16.61 -2.03 -0.57
C VAL A 44 -16.69 -2.45 -2.04
N ASP A 45 -15.56 -2.75 -2.66
CA ASP A 45 -15.49 -3.19 -4.05
C ASP A 45 -16.18 -4.55 -4.24
N ALA A 46 -15.95 -5.50 -3.32
CA ALA A 46 -16.63 -6.80 -3.33
C ALA A 46 -18.14 -6.65 -3.17
N LYS A 47 -18.60 -5.81 -2.23
CA LYS A 47 -20.03 -5.51 -2.07
C LYS A 47 -20.63 -4.92 -3.34
N THR A 48 -19.92 -3.98 -3.96
CA THR A 48 -20.35 -3.31 -5.20
C THR A 48 -20.43 -4.29 -6.36
N ALA A 49 -19.44 -5.16 -6.52
CA ALA A 49 -19.45 -6.22 -7.53
C ALA A 49 -20.64 -7.16 -7.34
N ARG A 50 -20.92 -7.59 -6.10
CA ARG A 50 -22.08 -8.44 -5.78
C ARG A 50 -23.40 -7.78 -6.15
N LEU A 51 -23.59 -6.51 -5.77
CA LEU A 51 -24.81 -5.77 -6.07
C LEU A 51 -24.96 -5.50 -7.57
N ARG A 52 -23.86 -5.23 -8.28
CA ARG A 52 -23.86 -5.06 -9.73
C ARG A 52 -24.27 -6.36 -10.43
N ALA A 53 -23.70 -7.49 -10.04
CA ALA A 53 -24.07 -8.79 -10.60
C ALA A 53 -25.55 -9.13 -10.36
N ALA A 54 -26.06 -8.85 -9.16
CA ALA A 54 -27.47 -9.04 -8.85
C ALA A 54 -28.40 -8.16 -9.71
N ARG A 55 -28.03 -6.88 -9.93
CA ARG A 55 -28.79 -5.97 -10.81
C ARG A 55 -28.82 -6.47 -12.25
N LEU A 56 -27.67 -6.82 -12.81
CA LEU A 56 -27.58 -7.35 -14.17
C LEU A 56 -28.41 -8.63 -14.34
N SER A 57 -28.41 -9.51 -13.34
CA SER A 57 -29.20 -10.75 -13.41
C SER A 57 -30.71 -10.48 -13.41
N ARG A 58 -31.16 -9.48 -12.65
CA ARG A 58 -32.56 -9.04 -12.64
C ARG A 58 -32.94 -8.40 -13.97
N ASP A 59 -32.13 -7.48 -14.46
CA ASP A 59 -32.42 -6.72 -15.69
C ASP A 59 -32.39 -7.63 -16.96
N GLN A 60 -31.79 -8.82 -16.89
CA GLN A 60 -31.82 -9.84 -17.95
C GLN A 60 -32.99 -10.83 -17.82
N ALA A 61 -33.69 -10.84 -16.68
CA ALA A 61 -34.83 -11.70 -16.42
C ALA A 61 -36.18 -11.00 -16.68
N GLU A 62 -36.15 -9.68 -16.87
CA GLU A 62 -37.24 -8.85 -17.41
C GLU A 62 -37.18 -8.79 -18.95
#